data_AF-A0A7J4QJD8-F1
#
_entry.id   AF-A0A7J4QJD8-F1
#
_cell.length_a   1.000
_cell.length_b   1.000
_cell.length_c   1.000
_cell.angle_alpha   90.00
_cell.angle_beta   90.00
_cell.angle_gamma   90.00
#
_symmetry.space_group_name_H-M   'P 1'
#
loop_
_entity.id
_entity.type
_entity.pdbx_description
1 polymer ?
#
loop_
_entity_poly.entity_id
_entity_poly.type
_entity_poly.pdbx_seq_one_letter_code
_entity_poly.pdbx_strand_id
1 'polypeptide(L)'
;MSPMTAPTQLVSLRLSEDDIARLEQRVGLDGTRSRSDVIRLAIKSLLDDEPLKPGMGRVTIDLGQDVMPHIEAVHALTGMDAKMLTRQGLDLAIRDQLTVRSDIDALIEARAEKAQARQKFSSEDHQ
;
A
#
# COMPACT_ATOMS: atom_id res chain seq x y z
N MET A 1 38.17 11.22 21.88
CA MET A 1 37.04 11.12 20.94
C MET A 1 35.76 11.27 21.76
N SER A 2 35.14 12.45 21.73
CA SER A 2 33.89 12.68 22.46
C SER A 2 32.72 12.07 21.69
N PRO A 3 31.77 11.38 22.35
CA PRO A 3 30.56 10.93 21.67
C PRO A 3 29.72 12.16 21.30
N MET A 4 29.44 12.33 20.01
CA MET A 4 28.44 13.29 19.54
C MET A 4 27.05 12.77 19.93
N THR A 5 26.62 13.06 21.15
CA THR A 5 25.21 12.94 21.51
C THR A 5 24.49 14.08 20.79
N ALA A 6 23.72 13.78 19.75
CA ALA A 6 22.87 14.77 19.10
C ALA A 6 22.01 15.48 20.17
N PRO A 7 21.84 16.81 20.11
CA PRO A 7 21.08 17.53 21.12
C PRO A 7 19.62 17.07 21.08
N THR A 8 19.18 16.39 22.14
CA THR A 8 17.77 16.03 22.31
C THR A 8 17.01 17.25 22.81
N GLN A 9 16.05 17.74 22.04
CA GLN A 9 15.13 18.79 22.46
C GLN A 9 13.94 18.18 23.20
N LEU A 10 13.58 18.76 24.35
CA LEU A 10 12.39 18.37 25.08
C LEU A 10 11.14 18.88 24.34
N VAL A 11 10.23 17.96 24.02
CA VAL A 11 8.93 18.26 23.42
C VAL A 11 7.85 17.90 24.44
N SER A 12 6.99 18.86 24.76
CA SER A 12 5.83 18.66 25.65
C SER A 12 4.55 18.57 24.81
N LEU A 13 3.76 17.52 25.02
CA LEU A 13 2.53 17.23 24.28
C LEU A 13 1.40 16.92 25.29
N ARG A 14 0.18 17.37 24.98
CA ARG A 14 -1.02 16.93 25.70
C ARG A 14 -1.74 15.87 24.87
N LEU A 15 -2.08 14.77 25.51
CA LEU A 15 -2.79 13.64 24.91
C LEU A 15 -4.08 13.38 25.67
N SER A 16 -5.05 12.75 25.02
CA SER A 16 -6.25 12.25 25.69
C SER A 16 -5.88 11.08 26.63
N GLU A 17 -6.76 10.78 27.58
CA GLU A 17 -6.58 9.62 28.47
C GLU A 17 -6.55 8.31 27.68
N ASP A 18 -7.42 8.17 26.67
CA ASP A 18 -7.47 7.01 25.78
C ASP A 18 -6.15 6.82 25.01
N ASP A 19 -5.56 7.90 24.50
CA ASP A 19 -4.28 7.84 23.79
C ASP A 19 -3.14 7.43 24.73
N ILE A 20 -3.13 7.91 25.97
CA ILE A 20 -2.16 7.49 26.98
C ILE A 20 -2.33 6.00 27.28
N ALA A 21 -3.56 5.51 27.46
CA ALA A 21 -3.82 4.09 27.69
C ALA A 21 -3.33 3.22 26.52
N ARG A 22 -3.56 3.65 25.27
CA ARG A 22 -3.05 2.95 24.07
C ARG A 22 -1.52 2.95 24.00
N LEU A 23 -0.86 4.03 24.40
CA LEU A 23 0.60 4.09 24.48
C LEU A 23 1.14 3.14 25.56
N GLU A 24 0.47 3.07 26.72
CA GLU A 24 0.85 2.17 27.81
C GLU A 24 0.75 0.70 27.44
N GLN A 25 -0.28 0.30 26.69
CA GLN A 25 -0.42 -1.05 26.16
C GLN A 25 0.73 -1.47 25.24
N ARG A 26 1.42 -0.51 24.62
CA ARG A 26 2.57 -0.77 23.74
C ARG A 26 3.91 -0.79 24.48
N VAL A 27 3.97 -0.35 25.73
CA VAL A 27 5.22 -0.37 26.51
C VAL A 27 5.64 -1.82 26.74
N GLY A 28 6.91 -2.13 26.49
CA GLY A 28 7.45 -3.48 26.57
C GLY A 28 7.36 -4.26 25.26
N LEU A 29 6.61 -3.76 24.27
CA LEU A 29 6.59 -4.30 22.91
C LEU A 29 7.67 -3.62 22.06
N ASP A 30 8.17 -4.33 21.04
CA ASP A 30 9.14 -3.81 20.05
C ASP A 30 10.41 -3.18 20.68
N GLY A 31 10.81 -3.67 21.87
CA GLY A 31 11.98 -3.17 22.60
C GLY A 31 11.78 -1.83 23.33
N THR A 32 10.56 -1.28 23.35
CA THR A 32 10.24 -0.05 24.07
C THR A 32 10.18 -0.28 25.58
N ARG A 33 10.68 0.67 26.38
CA ARG A 33 10.72 0.55 27.86
C ARG A 33 9.88 1.59 28.58
N SER A 34 9.40 2.59 27.85
CA SER A 34 8.63 3.71 28.38
C SER A 34 7.69 4.28 27.33
N ARG A 35 6.68 5.03 27.76
CA ARG A 35 5.79 5.80 26.85
C ARG A 35 6.59 6.71 25.92
N SER A 36 7.66 7.34 26.42
CA SER A 36 8.54 8.17 25.61
C SER A 36 9.27 7.38 24.53
N ASP A 37 9.65 6.11 24.79
CA ASP A 37 10.23 5.25 23.77
C ASP A 37 9.21 4.89 22.70
N VAL A 38 7.97 4.56 23.10
CA VAL A 38 6.87 4.28 22.17
C VAL A 38 6.62 5.51 21.26
N ILE A 39 6.54 6.71 21.85
CA ILE A 39 6.34 7.95 21.09
C ILE A 39 7.53 8.20 20.14
N ARG A 40 8.77 8.05 20.62
CA ARG A 40 9.96 8.22 19.78
C ARG A 40 9.99 7.23 18.62
N LEU A 41 9.66 5.97 18.87
CA LEU A 41 9.59 4.94 17.82
C LEU A 41 8.51 5.28 16.80
N ALA A 42 7.31 5.68 17.24
CA ALA A 42 6.22 6.07 16.36
C ALA A 42 6.58 7.29 15.48
N ILE A 43 7.19 8.32 16.06
CA ILE A 43 7.66 9.49 15.30
C ILE A 43 8.72 9.05 14.30
N LYS A 44 9.69 8.23 14.70
CA LYS A 44 10.71 7.72 13.80
C LYS A 44 10.09 6.94 12.64
N SER A 45 9.18 6.01 12.92
CA SER A 45 8.47 5.25 11.89
C SER A 45 7.68 6.16 10.95
N LEU A 46 7.05 7.23 11.47
CA LEU A 46 6.33 8.20 10.65
C LEU A 46 7.27 8.98 9.71
N LEU A 47 8.45 9.37 10.19
CA LEU A 47 9.43 10.14 9.41
C LEU A 47 10.22 9.26 8.42
N ASP A 48 10.58 8.04 8.82
CA ASP A 48 11.30 7.08 7.96
C ASP A 48 10.38 6.55 6.86
N ASP A 49 9.10 6.41 7.15
CA ASP A 49 8.07 6.13 6.17
C ASP A 49 7.63 7.48 5.57
N GLU A 50 8.42 8.14 4.75
CA GLU A 50 7.98 9.27 3.89
C GLU A 50 7.86 8.81 2.42
N PRO A 51 6.88 9.30 1.63
CA PRO A 51 6.77 8.92 0.23
C PRO A 51 8.03 9.34 -0.52
N LEU A 52 8.59 8.45 -1.34
CA LEU A 52 9.84 8.69 -2.07
C LEU A 52 9.80 9.92 -2.98
N LYS A 53 8.61 10.35 -3.41
CA LYS A 53 8.42 11.50 -4.30
C LYS A 53 7.16 12.30 -3.94
N PRO A 54 7.18 13.63 -4.10
CA PRO A 54 5.97 14.46 -4.02
C PRO A 54 4.88 13.93 -4.95
N GLY A 55 3.65 13.84 -4.44
CA GLY A 55 2.48 13.34 -5.19
C GLY A 55 2.28 11.82 -5.15
N MET A 56 3.18 11.04 -4.52
CA MET A 56 2.92 9.61 -4.26
C MET A 56 1.94 9.44 -3.09
N GLY A 57 0.87 8.68 -3.32
CA GLY A 57 -0.03 8.23 -2.25
C GLY A 57 0.59 7.09 -1.44
N ARG A 58 0.14 6.93 -0.19
CA ARG A 58 0.51 5.80 0.68
C ARG A 58 -0.72 4.98 1.04
N VAL A 59 -0.53 3.67 1.04
CA VAL A 59 -1.46 2.71 1.62
C VAL A 59 -0.69 1.88 2.65
N THR A 60 -1.22 1.78 3.86
CA THR A 60 -0.74 0.85 4.89
C THR A 60 -1.67 -0.36 4.90
N ILE A 61 -1.11 -1.55 4.85
CA ILE A 61 -1.88 -2.80 4.85
C ILE A 61 -1.41 -3.69 6.00
N ASP A 62 -2.36 -4.30 6.68
CA ASP A 62 -2.08 -5.38 7.63
C ASP A 62 -1.92 -6.68 6.85
N LEU A 63 -0.90 -7.45 7.19
CA LEU A 63 -0.61 -8.73 6.57
C LEU A 63 -1.05 -9.86 7.50
N GLY A 64 -1.78 -10.82 6.94
CA GLY A 64 -2.24 -12.00 7.67
C GLY A 64 -1.07 -12.88 8.13
N GLN A 65 -1.24 -13.55 9.27
CA GLN A 65 -0.22 -14.45 9.82
C GLN A 65 0.08 -15.64 8.90
N ASP A 66 -0.87 -16.03 8.04
CA ASP A 66 -0.73 -17.05 7.01
C ASP A 66 0.22 -16.62 5.88
N VAL A 67 0.24 -15.33 5.54
CA VAL A 67 1.06 -14.78 4.45
C VAL A 67 2.49 -14.49 4.90
N MET A 68 2.71 -14.15 6.17
CA MET A 68 4.03 -13.78 6.70
C MET A 68 5.13 -14.82 6.46
N PRO A 69 4.93 -16.13 6.70
CA PRO A 69 5.95 -17.15 6.41
C PRO A 69 6.35 -17.20 4.93
N HIS A 70 5.40 -16.93 4.03
CA HIS A 70 5.65 -16.92 2.59
C HIS A 70 6.51 -15.72 2.19
N ILE A 71 6.25 -14.56 2.79
CA ILE A 71 7.06 -13.35 2.59
C ILE A 71 8.49 -13.59 3.08
N GLU A 72 8.66 -14.19 4.25
CA GLU A 72 9.99 -14.52 4.79
C GLU A 72 10.76 -15.48 3.88
N ALA A 73 10.10 -16.52 3.37
CA ALA A 73 10.70 -17.46 2.44
C ALA A 73 11.13 -16.77 1.13
N VAL A 74 10.28 -15.92 0.56
CA VAL A 74 10.61 -15.17 -0.66
C VAL A 74 11.73 -14.17 -0.41
N HIS A 75 11.75 -13.51 0.75
CA HIS A 75 12.82 -12.62 1.15
C HIS A 75 14.16 -13.35 1.22
N ALA A 76 14.20 -14.53 1.85
CA ALA A 76 15.42 -15.33 1.95
C ALA A 76 15.96 -15.75 0.58
N LEU A 77 15.08 -16.02 -0.39
CA LEU A 77 15.45 -16.48 -1.73
C LEU A 77 15.82 -15.35 -2.70
N THR A 78 15.16 -14.20 -2.59
CA THR A 78 15.22 -13.14 -3.62
C THR A 78 15.72 -11.79 -3.09
N GLY A 79 15.78 -11.62 -1.77
CA GLY A 79 16.04 -10.34 -1.12
C GLY A 79 14.84 -9.39 -1.10
N MET A 80 13.70 -9.75 -1.71
CA MET A 80 12.51 -8.89 -1.73
C MET A 80 11.82 -8.87 -0.36
N ASP A 81 11.61 -7.68 0.20
CA ASP A 81 10.85 -7.52 1.43
C ASP A 81 9.33 -7.42 1.15
N ALA A 82 8.54 -7.35 2.22
CA ALA A 82 7.09 -7.22 2.14
C ALA A 82 6.67 -6.02 1.26
N LYS A 83 7.33 -4.87 1.41
CA LYS A 83 6.99 -3.64 0.66
C LYS A 83 7.21 -3.84 -0.84
N MET A 84 8.33 -4.46 -1.23
CA MET A 84 8.64 -4.77 -2.63
C MET A 84 7.63 -5.77 -3.21
N LEU A 85 7.32 -6.82 -2.47
CA LEU A 85 6.34 -7.83 -2.88
C LEU A 85 4.94 -7.23 -3.06
N THR A 86 4.49 -6.42 -2.11
CA THR A 86 3.21 -5.70 -2.22
C THR A 86 3.18 -4.78 -3.43
N ARG A 87 4.27 -4.03 -3.68
CA ARG A 87 4.34 -3.16 -4.86
C ARG A 87 4.25 -3.94 -6.16
N GLN A 88 4.94 -5.08 -6.24
CA GLN A 88 4.87 -5.96 -7.41
C GLN A 88 3.47 -6.58 -7.56
N GLY A 89 2.87 -7.06 -6.47
CA GLY A 89 1.50 -7.60 -6.48
C GLY A 89 0.48 -6.56 -6.93
N LEU A 90 0.63 -5.31 -6.50
CA LEU A 90 -0.22 -4.20 -6.93
C LEU A 90 -0.06 -3.91 -8.42
N ASP A 91 1.17 -3.90 -8.95
CA ASP A 91 1.42 -3.72 -10.39
C ASP A 91 0.80 -4.85 -11.22
N LEU A 92 0.91 -6.11 -10.76
CA LEU A 92 0.25 -7.26 -11.39
C LEU A 92 -1.27 -7.12 -11.39
N ALA A 93 -1.86 -6.74 -10.24
CA ALA A 93 -3.30 -6.54 -10.13
C ALA A 93 -3.80 -5.40 -11.02
N ILE A 94 -3.06 -4.28 -11.11
CA ILE A 94 -3.41 -3.17 -12.01
C ILE A 94 -3.38 -3.62 -13.47
N ARG A 95 -2.34 -4.35 -13.89
CA ARG A 95 -2.24 -4.87 -15.27
C ARG A 95 -3.40 -5.78 -15.61
N ASP A 96 -3.74 -6.71 -14.72
CA ASP A 96 -4.88 -7.62 -14.87
C ASP A 96 -6.19 -6.83 -15.06
N GLN A 97 -6.47 -5.86 -14.19
CA GLN A 97 -7.67 -5.03 -14.29
C GLN A 97 -7.73 -4.20 -15.58
N LEU A 98 -6.59 -3.71 -16.08
CA LEU A 98 -6.52 -2.98 -17.35
C LEU A 98 -6.78 -3.90 -18.55
N THR A 99 -6.25 -5.13 -18.54
CA THR A 99 -6.51 -6.13 -19.59
C THR A 99 -7.99 -6.53 -19.62
N VAL A 100 -8.59 -6.81 -18.45
CA VAL A 100 -10.03 -7.11 -18.36
C VAL A 100 -10.86 -5.97 -18.95
N ARG A 101 -10.48 -4.72 -18.69
CA ARG A 101 -11.18 -3.55 -19.24
C ARG A 101 -11.03 -3.45 -20.75
N SER A 102 -9.83 -3.66 -21.30
CA SER A 102 -9.64 -3.65 -22.76
C SER A 102 -10.42 -4.74 -23.47
N ASP A 103 -10.56 -5.92 -22.85
CA ASP A 103 -11.34 -7.02 -23.40
C ASP A 103 -12.84 -6.69 -23.43
N ILE A 104 -13.34 -6.02 -22.38
CA ILE A 104 -14.72 -5.52 -22.33
C ILE A 104 -14.96 -4.47 -23.42
N ASP A 105 -14.05 -3.50 -23.57
CA ASP A 105 -14.16 -2.45 -24.58
C ASP A 105 -14.17 -3.06 -26.00
N ALA A 106 -13.29 -4.04 -26.26
CA ALA A 106 -13.27 -4.77 -27.54
C ALA A 106 -14.57 -5.56 -27.79
N LEU A 107 -15.15 -6.18 -26.77
CA LEU A 107 -16.43 -6.89 -26.88
C LEU A 107 -17.59 -5.94 -27.19
N ILE A 108 -17.59 -4.74 -26.61
CA ILE A 108 -18.58 -3.70 -26.87
C ILE A 108 -18.48 -3.24 -28.32
N GLU A 109 -17.27 -2.94 -28.81
CA GLU A 109 -17.05 -2.51 -30.20
C GLU A 109 -17.48 -3.61 -31.19
N ALA A 110 -17.08 -4.86 -30.97
CA ALA A 110 -17.48 -5.97 -31.83
C ALA A 110 -19.01 -6.19 -31.87
N ARG A 111 -19.73 -5.88 -30.78
CA ARG A 111 -21.21 -5.89 -30.77
C ARG A 111 -21.77 -4.70 -31.52
N ALA A 112 -21.18 -3.51 -31.38
CA ALA A 112 -21.60 -2.30 -32.10
C ALA A 112 -21.43 -2.48 -33.61
N GLU A 113 -20.28 -2.98 -34.08
CA GLU A 113 -20.03 -3.30 -35.49
C GLU A 113 -21.05 -4.29 -36.06
N LYS A 114 -21.33 -5.38 -35.33
CA LYS A 114 -22.35 -6.37 -35.75
C LYS A 114 -23.76 -5.77 -35.81
N ALA A 115 -24.10 -4.87 -34.88
CA ALA A 115 -25.39 -4.18 -34.88
C ALA A 115 -25.50 -3.21 -36.06
N GLN A 116 -24.44 -2.45 -36.34
CA GLN A 116 -24.38 -1.55 -37.49
C GLN A 116 -24.43 -2.30 -38.82
N ALA A 117 -23.71 -3.42 -38.94
CA ALA A 117 -23.76 -4.28 -40.11
C ALA A 117 -25.20 -4.75 -40.37
N ARG A 118 -25.90 -5.27 -39.34
CA ARG A 118 -27.30 -5.68 -39.45
C ARG A 118 -28.24 -4.56 -39.88
N GLN A 119 -28.03 -3.33 -39.40
CA GLN A 119 -28.85 -2.18 -39.82
C GLN A 119 -28.61 -1.79 -41.29
N LYS A 120 -27.36 -1.80 -41.76
CA LYS A 120 -27.03 -1.50 -43.16
C LYS A 120 -27.66 -2.50 -44.14
N PHE A 121 -27.54 -3.80 -43.86
CA PHE A 121 -28.19 -4.83 -44.67
C PHE A 121 -29.73 -4.70 -44.68
N SER A 122 -30.34 -4.37 -43.54
CA SER A 122 -31.80 -4.18 -43.47
C SER A 122 -32.29 -2.93 -44.24
N SER A 123 -31.44 -1.92 -44.42
CA SER A 123 -31.78 -0.70 -45.16
C SER A 123 -31.57 -0.82 -46.68
N GLU A 124 -30.68 -1.71 -47.12
CA GLU A 124 -30.41 -1.96 -48.55
C GLU A 124 -31.45 -2.89 -49.18
N ASP A 125 -32.04 -3.83 -48.42
CA ASP A 125 -33.11 -4.72 -48.91
C ASP A 125 -34.47 -4.02 -49.14
N HIS A 126 -34.60 -2.74 -48.81
CA HIS A 126 -35.83 -1.95 -48.97
C HIS A 126 -35.75 -0.86 -50.06
N GLN A 127 -34.72 -0.88 -50.92
CA GLN A 127 -34.64 -0.04 -52.14
C GLN A 127 -34.92 -0.85 -53.40
#